data_AF-A0A3N7D9A0-F1
#
_entry.id   AF-A0A3N7D9A0-F1
#
_cell.length_a   1.000
_cell.length_b   1.000
_cell.length_c   1.000
_cell.angle_alpha   90.00
_cell.angle_beta   90.00
_cell.angle_gamma   90.00
#
_symmetry.space_group_name_H-M   'P 1'
#
loop_
_entity.id
_entity.type
_entity.pdbx_description
1 polymer ?
#
loop_
_entity_poly.entity_id
_entity_poly.type
_entity_poly.pdbx_seq_one_letter_code
_entity_poly.pdbx_strand_id
1 'polypeptide(L)'
;MEDSDNVSKNLSIFRYFAEDSKQGGKVVHKAMKYDFDDYMGAKDYSKMFVSKLMKTNSGQCHSMPLLYLILAEQIGADAYLVMSPNHSYIRFKNDDGEVLSIELTNGMFSANSFVLNSGYIKAEALKNKIYMQNLNKREVLSQTYVDLASGYIHKFGYDEFVSKVLDKALLLNPQNINATLWKSNTDQVRFMQSCARFGIDPQIKEQLQNIRNYPPLEDQFRQINLSFDYIDQSGFTQMPLDQYEKWLGSLRSTENKQKSDEIAERIKIINAQKQKEAKNKPKPITTKKESPKIYKIPKEFL
;
A
#
# COMPACT_ATOMS: atom_id res chain seq x y z
N MET A 1 3.64 27.15 8.77
CA MET A 1 3.75 26.19 7.64
C MET A 1 2.37 26.04 6.96
N GLU A 2 1.59 27.12 6.88
CA GLU A 2 0.13 27.03 6.65
C GLU A 2 -0.32 27.13 5.18
N ASP A 3 0.57 27.47 4.23
CA ASP A 3 0.23 27.60 2.80
C ASP A 3 1.16 26.77 1.89
N SER A 4 1.52 25.56 2.31
CA SER A 4 2.24 24.62 1.42
C SER A 4 1.24 23.79 0.64
N ASP A 5 1.25 23.89 -0.69
CA ASP A 5 0.45 23.04 -1.58
C ASP A 5 0.76 21.54 -1.37
N ASN A 6 -0.15 20.67 -1.82
CA ASN A 6 -0.05 19.21 -1.59
C ASN A 6 1.26 18.63 -2.15
N VAL A 7 1.70 19.15 -3.30
CA VAL A 7 2.95 18.75 -3.94
C VAL A 7 4.13 19.07 -3.03
N SER A 8 4.23 20.30 -2.55
CA SER A 8 5.31 20.78 -1.70
C SER A 8 5.42 19.99 -0.39
N LYS A 9 4.29 19.60 0.20
CA LYS A 9 4.26 18.72 1.38
C LYS A 9 4.80 17.34 1.07
N ASN A 10 4.30 16.68 0.02
CA ASN A 10 4.76 15.36 -0.41
C ASN A 10 6.25 15.36 -0.82
N LEU A 11 6.72 16.41 -1.51
CA LEU A 11 8.13 16.59 -1.85
C LEU A 11 9.02 16.73 -0.61
N SER A 12 8.53 17.40 0.42
CA SER A 12 9.28 17.56 1.67
C SER A 12 9.47 16.21 2.37
N ILE A 13 8.42 15.38 2.42
CA ILE A 13 8.53 14.01 2.96
C ILE A 13 9.45 13.18 2.07
N PHE A 14 9.32 13.25 0.75
CA PHE A 14 10.19 12.51 -0.16
C PHE A 14 11.68 12.84 0.05
N ARG A 15 12.03 14.13 0.15
CA ARG A 15 13.40 14.55 0.47
C ARG A 15 13.87 14.07 1.84
N TYR A 16 12.98 14.03 2.83
CA TYR A 16 13.31 13.47 4.14
C TYR A 16 13.73 12.00 4.04
N PHE A 17 13.12 11.21 3.14
CA PHE A 17 13.53 9.83 2.89
C PHE A 17 14.80 9.74 2.02
N ALA A 18 14.92 10.56 0.98
CA ALA A 18 15.94 10.42 -0.05
C ALA A 18 17.25 11.17 0.23
N GLU A 19 17.23 12.20 1.08
CA GLU A 19 18.34 13.14 1.27
C GLU A 19 18.68 13.36 2.76
N ASP A 20 19.95 13.67 3.03
CA ASP A 20 20.38 14.13 4.36
C ASP A 20 19.73 15.49 4.68
N SER A 21 18.94 15.55 5.74
CA SER A 21 18.37 16.82 6.21
C SER A 21 19.41 17.59 7.04
N LYS A 22 19.60 18.87 6.73
CA LYS A 22 20.57 19.74 7.39
C LYS A 22 19.90 20.90 8.11
N GLN A 23 20.36 21.22 9.31
CA GLN A 23 19.97 22.40 10.07
C GLN A 23 21.24 23.15 10.51
N GLY A 24 21.36 24.43 10.16
CA GLY A 24 22.57 25.22 10.45
C GLY A 24 23.85 24.62 9.84
N GLY A 25 23.75 23.98 8.67
CA GLY A 25 24.87 23.30 8.00
C GLY A 25 25.22 21.91 8.54
N LYS A 26 24.64 21.49 9.67
CA LYS A 26 24.86 20.16 10.26
C LYS A 26 23.78 19.18 9.85
N VAL A 27 24.16 17.94 9.54
CA VAL A 27 23.21 16.87 9.25
C VAL A 27 22.48 16.49 10.54
N VAL A 28 21.16 16.65 10.56
CA VAL A 28 20.29 16.29 11.70
C VAL A 28 19.50 15.00 11.44
N HIS A 29 19.34 14.62 10.17
CA HIS A 29 18.73 13.36 9.76
C HIS A 29 19.46 12.83 8.54
N LYS A 30 19.78 11.53 8.53
CA LYS A 30 20.39 10.86 7.39
C LYS A 30 19.31 10.33 6.46
N ALA A 31 19.55 10.35 5.15
CA ALA A 31 18.65 9.67 4.21
C ALA A 31 18.36 8.23 4.67
N MET A 32 17.11 7.80 4.52
CA MET A 32 16.70 6.45 4.88
C MET A 32 17.30 5.44 3.90
N LYS A 33 17.67 4.26 4.42
CA LYS A 33 18.31 3.22 3.61
C LYS A 33 17.36 2.05 3.36
N TYR A 34 17.30 1.59 2.11
CA TYR A 34 16.57 0.37 1.81
C TYR A 34 17.35 -0.89 2.23
N ASP A 35 16.65 -1.85 2.85
CA ASP A 35 17.16 -3.17 3.21
C ASP A 35 17.13 -4.11 2.01
N PHE A 36 18.24 -4.23 1.29
CA PHE A 36 18.36 -5.16 0.17
C PHE A 36 18.72 -6.59 0.57
N ASP A 37 19.30 -6.78 1.75
CA ASP A 37 19.44 -8.10 2.34
C ASP A 37 18.17 -8.45 3.11
N ASP A 38 17.70 -9.68 2.95
CA ASP A 38 16.45 -10.17 3.56
C ASP A 38 15.26 -9.21 3.32
N TYR A 39 15.10 -8.72 2.08
CA TYR A 39 14.09 -7.72 1.69
C TYR A 39 12.64 -8.20 1.82
N MET A 40 12.42 -9.51 2.03
CA MET A 40 11.11 -10.10 2.33
C MET A 40 10.89 -10.29 3.85
N GLY A 41 11.87 -9.98 4.69
CA GLY A 41 11.79 -10.22 6.15
C GLY A 41 11.64 -11.70 6.51
N ALA A 42 12.23 -12.60 5.71
CA ALA A 42 12.15 -14.04 5.90
C ALA A 42 13.01 -14.52 7.08
N LYS A 43 14.15 -13.86 7.32
CA LYS A 43 15.04 -14.13 8.47
C LYS A 43 14.66 -13.26 9.67
N ASP A 44 14.40 -11.98 9.43
CA ASP A 44 13.97 -11.02 10.45
C ASP A 44 12.68 -10.31 10.02
N TYR A 45 11.55 -10.83 10.53
CA TYR A 45 10.23 -10.28 10.21
C TYR A 45 10.05 -8.83 10.68
N SER A 46 10.87 -8.35 11.63
CA SER A 46 10.79 -6.97 12.10
C SER A 46 11.13 -5.94 11.01
N LYS A 47 11.76 -6.37 9.91
CA LYS A 47 12.00 -5.51 8.73
C LYS A 47 10.73 -5.03 8.04
N MET A 48 9.61 -5.72 8.25
CA MET A 48 8.29 -5.26 7.79
C MET A 48 7.76 -4.08 8.63
N PHE A 49 8.31 -3.82 9.82
CA PHE A 49 7.73 -2.88 10.76
C PHE A 49 8.22 -1.44 10.59
N VAL A 50 7.28 -0.50 10.63
CA VAL A 50 7.56 0.95 10.70
C VAL A 50 8.42 1.29 11.93
N SER A 51 8.20 0.61 13.06
CA SER A 51 8.95 0.84 14.29
C SER A 51 10.44 0.52 14.15
N LYS A 52 10.80 -0.56 13.44
CA LYS A 52 12.19 -0.88 13.08
C LYS A 52 12.76 0.22 12.20
N LEU A 53 12.04 0.61 11.15
CA LEU A 53 12.46 1.69 10.24
C LEU A 53 12.77 2.99 11.00
N MET A 54 11.87 3.43 11.90
CA MET A 54 12.07 4.62 12.71
C MET A 54 13.29 4.51 13.64
N LYS A 55 13.56 3.31 14.19
CA LYS A 55 14.68 3.08 15.11
C LYS A 55 16.03 3.00 14.41
N THR A 56 16.09 2.38 13.24
CA THR A 56 17.36 2.08 12.55
C THR A 56 17.61 2.93 11.32
N ASN A 57 16.66 3.79 10.94
CA ASN A 57 16.67 4.60 9.72
C ASN A 57 16.84 3.77 8.43
N SER A 58 16.31 2.54 8.45
CA SER A 58 16.39 1.62 7.32
C SER A 58 15.21 0.67 7.29
N GLY A 59 14.65 0.41 6.11
CA GLY A 59 13.45 -0.41 5.95
C GLY A 59 13.26 -0.92 4.52
N GLN A 60 12.08 -1.48 4.28
CA GLN A 60 11.70 -2.14 3.02
C GLN A 60 10.56 -1.42 2.32
N CYS A 61 10.23 -1.91 1.11
CA CYS A 61 9.15 -1.43 0.27
C CYS A 61 7.77 -1.48 0.92
N HIS A 62 7.62 -2.25 2.00
CA HIS A 62 6.44 -2.28 2.84
C HIS A 62 6.47 -1.19 3.94
N SER A 63 7.51 -1.20 4.79
CA SER A 63 7.62 -0.27 5.93
C SER A 63 7.77 1.21 5.52
N MET A 64 8.46 1.50 4.42
CA MET A 64 8.79 2.88 4.02
C MET A 64 7.55 3.66 3.54
N PRO A 65 6.69 3.13 2.63
CA PRO A 65 5.43 3.78 2.29
C PRO A 65 4.50 3.97 3.49
N LEU A 66 4.46 3.03 4.44
CA LEU A 66 3.64 3.18 5.64
C LEU A 66 4.11 4.34 6.52
N LEU A 67 5.43 4.49 6.75
CA LEU A 67 5.96 5.65 7.45
C LEU A 67 5.71 6.95 6.69
N TYR A 68 5.82 6.92 5.35
CA TYR A 68 5.49 8.07 4.51
C TYR A 68 4.04 8.51 4.71
N LEU A 69 3.08 7.57 4.70
CA LEU A 69 1.67 7.89 4.93
C LEU A 69 1.41 8.48 6.31
N ILE A 70 2.07 7.95 7.35
CA ILE A 70 1.97 8.51 8.71
C ILE A 70 2.42 9.97 8.71
N LEU A 71 3.57 10.28 8.09
CA LEU A 71 4.08 11.65 8.00
C LEU A 71 3.19 12.55 7.15
N ALA A 72 2.65 12.03 6.04
CA ALA A 72 1.70 12.74 5.18
C ALA A 72 0.46 13.15 5.96
N GLU A 73 -0.13 12.23 6.72
CA GLU A 73 -1.29 12.53 7.57
C GLU A 73 -0.95 13.59 8.64
N GLN A 74 0.22 13.50 9.28
CA GLN A 74 0.64 14.47 10.31
C GLN A 74 0.79 15.90 9.78
N ILE A 75 1.22 16.09 8.52
CA ILE A 75 1.40 17.43 7.92
C ILE A 75 0.23 17.85 7.02
N GLY A 76 -0.85 17.06 6.99
CA GLY A 76 -2.02 17.31 6.15
C GLY A 76 -1.70 17.28 4.65
N ALA A 77 -0.92 16.30 4.21
CA ALA A 77 -0.67 15.99 2.80
C ALA A 77 -1.56 14.84 2.34
N ASP A 78 -2.11 14.95 1.13
CA ASP A 78 -2.84 13.88 0.47
C ASP A 78 -1.86 12.95 -0.23
N ALA A 79 -1.73 11.73 0.29
CA ALA A 79 -0.93 10.64 -0.25
C ALA A 79 -1.70 9.32 -0.10
N TYR A 80 -1.43 8.37 -0.98
CA TYR A 80 -2.12 7.09 -1.07
C TYR A 80 -1.12 5.95 -1.14
N LEU A 81 -1.37 4.87 -0.38
CA LEU A 81 -0.68 3.61 -0.58
C LEU A 81 -1.19 2.97 -1.87
N VAL A 82 -0.28 2.38 -2.64
CA VAL A 82 -0.60 1.64 -3.85
C VAL A 82 0.11 0.30 -3.83
N MET A 83 -0.64 -0.75 -4.15
CA MET A 83 -0.14 -2.11 -4.21
C MET A 83 0.18 -2.54 -5.64
N SER A 84 1.25 -3.29 -5.79
CA SER A 84 1.58 -4.12 -6.96
C SER A 84 2.03 -5.51 -6.47
N PRO A 85 2.20 -6.51 -7.34
CA PRO A 85 2.65 -7.82 -6.90
C PRO A 85 3.93 -7.71 -6.05
N ASN A 86 3.88 -8.21 -4.81
CA ASN A 86 4.97 -8.21 -3.83
C ASN A 86 5.59 -6.83 -3.51
N HIS A 87 4.88 -5.72 -3.77
CA HIS A 87 5.47 -4.39 -3.62
C HIS A 87 4.42 -3.32 -3.29
N SER A 88 4.83 -2.28 -2.56
CA SER A 88 3.99 -1.10 -2.31
C SER A 88 4.77 0.19 -2.46
N TYR A 89 4.06 1.25 -2.86
CA TYR A 89 4.64 2.57 -3.11
C TYR A 89 3.61 3.66 -2.85
N ILE A 90 4.02 4.93 -2.99
CA ILE A 90 3.18 6.09 -2.72
C ILE A 90 2.71 6.75 -4.01
N ARG A 91 1.46 7.21 -4.01
CA ARG A 91 0.94 8.15 -5.01
C ARG A 91 0.37 9.40 -4.37
N PHE A 92 0.47 10.51 -5.08
CA PHE A 92 -0.23 11.74 -4.75
C PHE A 92 -0.62 12.47 -6.04
N LYS A 93 -1.55 13.41 -5.94
CA LYS A 93 -1.96 14.26 -7.07
C LYS A 93 -1.30 15.62 -6.96
N ASN A 94 -0.87 16.17 -8.10
CA ASN A 94 -0.54 17.59 -8.18
C ASN A 94 -1.82 18.44 -8.34
N ASP A 95 -1.70 19.76 -8.29
CA ASP A 95 -2.86 20.66 -8.36
C ASP A 95 -3.59 20.61 -9.71
N ASP A 96 -2.91 20.11 -10.75
CA ASP A 96 -3.48 19.95 -12.11
C ASP A 96 -4.17 18.58 -12.28
N GLY A 97 -4.21 17.77 -11.21
CA GLY A 97 -4.82 16.44 -11.19
C GLY A 97 -3.95 15.31 -11.74
N GLU A 98 -2.72 15.60 -12.17
CA GLU A 98 -1.74 14.59 -12.59
C GLU A 98 -1.34 13.72 -11.39
N VAL A 99 -1.37 12.40 -11.59
CA VAL A 99 -1.02 11.43 -10.57
C VAL A 99 0.48 11.14 -10.66
N LEU A 100 1.19 11.43 -9.57
CA LEU A 100 2.61 11.18 -9.42
C LEU A 100 2.85 9.98 -8.50
N SER A 101 3.78 9.11 -8.86
CA SER A 101 4.20 7.97 -8.03
C SER A 101 5.60 8.19 -7.47
N ILE A 102 5.78 7.89 -6.19
CA ILE A 102 7.06 7.94 -5.47
C ILE A 102 7.47 6.51 -5.13
N GLU A 103 8.67 6.13 -5.57
CA GLU A 103 9.34 4.88 -5.20
C GLU A 103 10.39 5.14 -4.12
N LEU A 104 10.12 4.67 -2.91
CA LEU A 104 10.99 4.89 -1.75
C LEU A 104 12.15 3.88 -1.69
N THR A 105 12.08 2.79 -2.46
CA THR A 105 13.12 1.74 -2.51
C THR A 105 14.46 2.25 -3.04
N ASN A 106 14.41 3.20 -3.97
CA ASN A 106 15.57 3.85 -4.57
C ASN A 106 15.56 5.37 -4.39
N GLY A 107 14.54 5.92 -3.71
CA GLY A 107 14.39 7.36 -3.50
C GLY A 107 14.16 8.11 -4.81
N MET A 108 13.26 7.62 -5.67
CA MET A 108 13.03 8.16 -7.01
C MET A 108 11.56 8.43 -7.31
N PHE A 109 11.29 9.37 -8.23
CA PHE A 109 9.99 9.45 -8.88
C PHE A 109 9.89 8.33 -9.91
N SER A 110 8.75 7.64 -9.94
CA SER A 110 8.51 6.57 -10.90
C SER A 110 7.35 6.92 -11.82
N ALA A 111 7.54 6.73 -13.12
CA ALA A 111 6.43 6.71 -14.06
C ALA A 111 5.58 5.46 -13.81
N ASN A 112 4.25 5.57 -13.96
CA ASN A 112 3.33 4.44 -13.80
C ASN A 112 3.67 3.25 -14.73
N SER A 113 4.30 3.53 -15.88
CA SER A 113 4.80 2.53 -16.82
C SER A 113 5.85 1.61 -16.21
N PHE A 114 6.63 2.06 -15.23
CA PHE A 114 7.68 1.26 -14.62
C PHE A 114 7.13 0.08 -13.80
N VAL A 115 6.08 0.33 -13.02
CA VAL A 115 5.39 -0.70 -12.23
C VAL A 115 4.67 -1.70 -13.15
N LEU A 116 4.10 -1.21 -14.25
CA LEU A 116 3.44 -2.02 -15.28
C LEU A 116 4.42 -2.91 -16.06
N ASN A 117 5.63 -2.42 -16.32
CA ASN A 117 6.67 -3.14 -17.06
C ASN A 117 7.33 -4.28 -16.27
N SER A 118 6.93 -4.53 -15.02
CA SER A 118 7.37 -5.72 -14.27
C SER A 118 6.90 -7.02 -14.94
N GLY A 119 5.84 -6.99 -15.76
CA GLY A 119 5.32 -8.16 -16.49
C GLY A 119 4.39 -9.07 -15.69
N TYR A 120 4.16 -8.78 -14.40
CA TYR A 120 3.34 -9.60 -13.50
C TYR A 120 1.99 -8.97 -13.13
N ILE A 121 1.64 -7.85 -13.78
CA ILE A 121 0.32 -7.24 -13.66
C ILE A 121 -0.49 -7.63 -14.89
N LYS A 122 -1.30 -8.68 -14.76
CA LYS A 122 -2.20 -9.15 -15.84
C LYS A 122 -3.30 -8.12 -16.13
N ALA A 123 -3.87 -8.15 -17.33
CA ALA A 123 -4.96 -7.25 -17.71
C ALA A 123 -6.20 -7.45 -16.83
N GLU A 124 -6.48 -8.69 -16.43
CA GLU A 124 -7.53 -9.07 -15.49
C GLU A 124 -7.31 -8.42 -14.11
N ALA A 125 -6.06 -8.34 -13.64
CA ALA A 125 -5.73 -7.72 -12.36
C ALA A 125 -6.01 -6.20 -12.37
N LEU A 126 -5.77 -5.54 -13.50
CA LEU A 126 -6.13 -4.14 -13.71
C LEU A 126 -7.66 -3.96 -13.82
N LYS A 127 -8.32 -4.83 -14.59
CA LYS A 127 -9.78 -4.82 -14.76
C LYS A 127 -10.51 -5.02 -13.42
N ASN A 128 -10.04 -5.97 -12.62
CA ASN A 128 -10.59 -6.32 -11.32
C ASN A 128 -10.09 -5.39 -10.19
N LYS A 129 -9.21 -4.42 -10.52
CA LYS A 129 -8.71 -3.38 -9.62
C LYS A 129 -8.01 -3.92 -8.37
N ILE A 130 -7.39 -5.11 -8.44
CA ILE A 130 -6.65 -5.68 -7.30
C ILE A 130 -5.27 -5.04 -7.11
N TYR A 131 -4.76 -4.34 -8.13
CA TYR A 131 -3.51 -3.58 -8.08
C TYR A 131 -3.66 -2.16 -8.63
N MET A 132 -2.66 -1.34 -8.35
CA MET A 132 -2.50 0.02 -8.89
C MET A 132 -3.66 0.97 -8.55
N GLN A 133 -4.41 0.70 -7.49
CA GLN A 133 -5.43 1.60 -6.96
C GLN A 133 -4.85 2.45 -5.83
N ASN A 134 -5.37 3.68 -5.70
CA ASN A 134 -5.10 4.51 -4.55
C ASN A 134 -5.94 4.01 -3.38
N LEU A 135 -5.30 3.36 -2.40
CA LEU A 135 -6.04 2.83 -1.25
C LEU A 135 -6.53 3.97 -0.36
N ASN A 136 -7.81 3.93 0.01
CA ASN A 136 -8.36 4.79 1.04
C ASN A 136 -8.02 4.26 2.45
N LYS A 137 -8.28 5.05 3.51
CA LYS A 137 -7.94 4.67 4.90
C LYS A 137 -8.54 3.33 5.34
N ARG A 138 -9.76 3.01 4.90
CA ARG A 138 -10.43 1.73 5.22
C ARG A 138 -9.73 0.56 4.53
N GLU A 139 -9.27 0.74 3.29
CA GLU A 139 -8.52 -0.27 2.53
C GLU A 139 -7.09 -0.44 3.05
N VAL A 140 -6.43 0.66 3.47
CA VAL A 140 -5.12 0.58 4.16
C VAL A 140 -5.27 -0.19 5.47
N LEU A 141 -6.34 0.06 6.25
CA LEU A 141 -6.62 -0.71 7.46
C LEU A 141 -6.86 -2.21 7.14
N SER A 142 -7.55 -2.53 6.05
CA SER A 142 -7.67 -3.91 5.58
C SER A 142 -6.29 -4.56 5.36
N GLN A 143 -5.37 -3.84 4.71
CA GLN A 143 -4.00 -4.33 4.51
C GLN A 143 -3.26 -4.50 5.84
N THR A 144 -3.45 -3.61 6.82
CA THR A 144 -2.86 -3.77 8.16
C THR A 144 -3.36 -5.03 8.87
N TYR A 145 -4.63 -5.43 8.69
CA TYR A 145 -5.12 -6.73 9.20
C TYR A 145 -4.44 -7.90 8.47
N VAL A 146 -4.18 -7.79 7.17
CA VAL A 146 -3.38 -8.80 6.44
C VAL A 146 -1.97 -8.90 6.99
N ASP A 147 -1.33 -7.76 7.30
CA ASP A 147 0.03 -7.74 7.85
C ASP A 147 0.07 -8.40 9.25
N LEU A 148 -0.97 -8.16 10.08
CA LEU A 148 -1.15 -8.83 11.36
C LEU A 148 -1.32 -10.36 11.19
N ALA A 149 -2.15 -10.79 10.25
CA ALA A 149 -2.34 -12.21 9.97
C ALA A 149 -1.03 -12.87 9.49
N SER A 150 -0.34 -12.26 8.53
CA SER A 150 0.92 -12.75 7.98
C SER A 150 2.01 -12.86 9.05
N GLY A 151 2.17 -11.84 9.90
CA GLY A 151 3.13 -11.86 10.99
C GLY A 151 2.80 -12.89 12.07
N TYR A 152 1.51 -13.09 12.36
CA TYR A 152 1.05 -14.13 13.27
C TYR A 152 1.34 -15.53 12.69
N ILE A 153 0.99 -15.78 11.42
CA ILE A 153 1.26 -17.05 10.73
C ILE A 153 2.75 -17.36 10.74
N HIS A 154 3.60 -16.37 10.46
CA HIS A 154 5.05 -16.55 10.48
C HIS A 154 5.56 -17.02 11.85
N LYS A 155 4.97 -16.53 12.95
CA LYS A 155 5.43 -16.82 14.31
C LYS A 155 4.77 -18.04 14.95
N PHE A 156 3.49 -18.27 14.69
CA PHE A 156 2.66 -19.24 15.41
C PHE A 156 1.96 -20.26 14.48
N GLY A 157 2.03 -20.06 13.17
CA GLY A 157 1.31 -20.87 12.19
C GLY A 157 -0.16 -20.47 12.05
N TYR A 158 -0.94 -21.34 11.40
CA TYR A 158 -2.35 -21.11 11.10
C TYR A 158 -3.24 -21.57 12.26
N ASP A 159 -4.17 -20.71 12.69
CA ASP A 159 -5.19 -21.04 13.67
C ASP A 159 -6.48 -20.22 13.47
N GLU A 160 -7.40 -20.30 14.44
CA GLU A 160 -8.67 -19.56 14.41
C GLU A 160 -8.50 -18.04 14.47
N PHE A 161 -7.45 -17.54 15.13
CA PHE A 161 -7.17 -16.11 15.20
C PHE A 161 -6.88 -15.54 13.82
N VAL A 162 -6.09 -16.25 13.02
CA VAL A 162 -5.79 -15.88 11.63
C VAL A 162 -7.08 -15.71 10.81
N SER A 163 -8.02 -16.66 10.92
CA SER A 163 -9.32 -16.55 10.22
C SER A 163 -10.09 -15.29 10.63
N LYS A 164 -10.21 -15.03 11.95
CA LYS A 164 -10.94 -13.85 12.46
C LYS A 164 -10.35 -12.53 11.97
N VAL A 165 -9.02 -12.45 11.93
CA VAL A 165 -8.28 -11.28 11.45
C VAL A 165 -8.52 -11.06 9.95
N LEU A 166 -8.49 -12.13 9.15
CA LEU A 166 -8.69 -12.05 7.70
C LEU A 166 -10.16 -11.78 7.33
N ASP A 167 -11.12 -12.32 8.08
CA ASP A 167 -12.54 -11.98 7.92
C ASP A 167 -12.77 -10.48 8.14
N LYS A 168 -12.07 -9.89 9.12
CA LYS A 168 -12.11 -8.44 9.35
C LYS A 168 -11.46 -7.66 8.21
N ALA A 169 -10.33 -8.15 7.66
CA ALA A 169 -9.69 -7.55 6.50
C ALA A 169 -10.64 -7.51 5.28
N LEU A 170 -11.32 -8.63 4.99
CA LEU A 170 -12.27 -8.75 3.87
C LEU A 170 -13.54 -7.92 4.08
N LEU A 171 -14.04 -7.78 5.32
CA LEU A 171 -15.13 -6.84 5.63
C LEU A 171 -14.74 -5.40 5.30
N LEU A 172 -13.48 -5.02 5.53
CA LEU A 172 -12.97 -3.68 5.26
C LEU A 172 -12.74 -3.44 3.77
N ASN A 173 -12.21 -4.42 3.06
CA ASN A 173 -11.96 -4.40 1.62
C ASN A 173 -12.15 -5.81 1.02
N PRO A 174 -13.32 -6.11 0.43
CA PRO A 174 -13.59 -7.42 -0.18
C PRO A 174 -12.72 -7.73 -1.40
N GLN A 175 -12.10 -6.71 -2.01
CA GLN A 175 -11.18 -6.84 -3.15
C GLN A 175 -9.72 -7.00 -2.73
N ASN A 176 -9.43 -7.09 -1.41
CA ASN A 176 -8.08 -7.32 -0.93
C ASN A 176 -7.62 -8.75 -1.26
N ILE A 177 -6.93 -8.90 -2.39
CA ILE A 177 -6.49 -10.20 -2.89
C ILE A 177 -5.55 -10.93 -1.91
N ASN A 178 -4.73 -10.21 -1.15
CA ASN A 178 -3.87 -10.82 -0.14
C ASN A 178 -4.70 -11.39 1.03
N ALA A 179 -5.76 -10.67 1.45
CA ALA A 179 -6.66 -11.18 2.48
C ALA A 179 -7.36 -12.47 2.01
N THR A 180 -7.85 -12.49 0.76
CA THR A 180 -8.45 -13.69 0.17
C THR A 180 -7.46 -14.84 0.10
N LEU A 181 -6.24 -14.60 -0.38
CA LEU A 181 -5.19 -15.63 -0.47
C LEU A 181 -4.86 -16.25 0.89
N TRP A 182 -4.57 -15.41 1.89
CA TRP A 182 -4.27 -15.89 3.24
C TRP A 182 -5.45 -16.61 3.88
N LYS A 183 -6.69 -16.19 3.57
CA LYS A 183 -7.90 -16.84 4.08
C LYS A 183 -8.08 -18.21 3.45
N SER A 184 -7.95 -18.32 2.13
CA SER A 184 -7.99 -19.60 1.41
C SER A 184 -6.94 -20.58 1.93
N ASN A 185 -5.70 -20.13 2.15
CA ASN A 185 -4.63 -20.96 2.72
C ASN A 185 -4.98 -21.42 4.15
N THR A 186 -5.51 -20.52 4.98
CA THR A 186 -5.93 -20.83 6.35
C THR A 186 -7.05 -21.88 6.36
N ASP A 187 -8.04 -21.72 5.48
CA ASP A 187 -9.16 -22.64 5.36
C ASP A 187 -8.71 -24.01 4.84
N GLN A 188 -7.76 -24.04 3.91
CA GLN A 188 -7.16 -25.28 3.40
C GLN A 188 -6.41 -26.03 4.51
N VAL A 189 -5.60 -25.35 5.31
CA VAL A 189 -4.89 -25.98 6.45
C VAL A 189 -5.90 -26.55 7.46
N ARG A 190 -6.96 -25.80 7.78
CA ARG A 190 -8.02 -26.27 8.69
C ARG A 190 -8.80 -27.45 8.10
N PHE A 191 -9.02 -27.47 6.79
CA PHE A 191 -9.64 -28.59 6.10
C PHE A 191 -8.78 -29.85 6.22
N MET A 192 -7.46 -29.74 5.96
CA MET A 192 -6.52 -30.85 6.12
C MET A 192 -6.53 -31.40 7.55
N GLN A 193 -6.50 -30.52 8.56
CA GLN A 193 -6.59 -30.91 9.96
C GLN A 193 -7.93 -31.60 10.30
N SER A 194 -9.02 -31.16 9.68
CA SER A 194 -10.35 -31.76 9.89
C SER A 194 -10.45 -33.13 9.24
N CYS A 195 -9.97 -33.30 8.00
CA CYS A 195 -9.89 -34.59 7.30
C CYS A 195 -9.04 -35.61 8.08
N ALA A 196 -7.91 -35.18 8.65
CA ALA A 196 -7.04 -36.04 9.45
C ALA A 196 -7.77 -36.66 10.66
N ARG A 197 -8.74 -35.96 11.28
CA ARG A 197 -9.55 -36.48 12.40
C ARG A 197 -10.45 -37.64 11.99
N PHE A 198 -10.75 -37.76 10.70
CA PHE A 198 -11.55 -38.84 10.12
C PHE A 198 -10.68 -39.85 9.36
N GLY A 199 -9.34 -39.77 9.47
CA GLY A 199 -8.42 -40.65 8.75
C GLY A 199 -8.44 -40.47 7.23
N ILE A 200 -8.83 -39.28 6.75
CA ILE A 200 -8.84 -38.92 5.33
C ILE A 200 -7.59 -38.11 5.02
N ASP A 201 -6.78 -38.58 4.09
CA ASP A 201 -5.72 -37.81 3.44
C ASP A 201 -6.28 -37.12 2.19
N PRO A 202 -6.52 -35.79 2.21
CA PRO A 202 -7.09 -35.07 1.07
C PRO A 202 -6.14 -34.97 -0.13
N GLN A 203 -4.86 -35.35 0.01
CA GLN A 203 -3.91 -35.41 -1.09
C GLN A 203 -4.09 -36.67 -1.95
N ILE A 204 -4.75 -37.70 -1.41
CA ILE A 204 -5.05 -38.96 -2.10
C ILE A 204 -6.47 -38.87 -2.69
N LYS A 205 -6.59 -38.90 -4.02
CA LYS A 205 -7.87 -38.67 -4.73
C LYS A 205 -8.98 -39.62 -4.29
N GLU A 206 -8.66 -40.88 -4.05
CA GLU A 206 -9.59 -41.90 -3.61
C GLU A 206 -10.11 -41.61 -2.20
N GLN A 207 -9.23 -41.18 -1.29
CA GLN A 207 -9.61 -40.82 0.07
C GLN A 207 -10.40 -39.52 0.11
N LEU A 208 -10.06 -38.54 -0.73
CA LEU A 208 -10.80 -37.28 -0.82
C LEU A 208 -12.28 -37.49 -1.15
N GLN A 209 -12.65 -38.53 -1.91
CA GLN A 209 -14.07 -38.82 -2.18
C GLN A 209 -14.87 -39.13 -0.90
N ASN A 210 -14.21 -39.59 0.15
CA ASN A 210 -14.85 -39.94 1.42
C ASN A 210 -15.36 -38.71 2.18
N ILE A 211 -14.97 -37.48 1.80
CA ILE A 211 -15.53 -36.27 2.42
C ILE A 211 -17.03 -36.13 2.19
N ARG A 212 -17.59 -36.77 1.15
CA ARG A 212 -19.04 -36.79 0.86
C ARG A 212 -19.86 -37.45 1.97
N ASN A 213 -19.23 -38.27 2.79
CA ASN A 213 -19.86 -38.86 3.98
C ASN A 213 -19.96 -37.85 5.15
N TYR A 214 -19.33 -36.68 5.01
CA TYR A 214 -19.24 -35.64 6.02
C TYR A 214 -19.63 -34.28 5.40
N PRO A 215 -20.93 -33.93 5.37
CA PRO A 215 -21.40 -32.70 4.71
C PRO A 215 -20.64 -31.41 5.09
N PRO A 216 -20.19 -31.22 6.35
CA PRO A 216 -19.36 -30.06 6.69
C PRO A 216 -17.99 -30.02 5.98
N LEU A 217 -17.34 -31.18 5.76
CA LEU A 217 -16.08 -31.26 5.03
C LEU A 217 -16.28 -31.02 3.53
N GLU A 218 -17.35 -31.55 2.96
CA GLU A 218 -17.72 -31.31 1.57
C GLU A 218 -18.01 -29.82 1.32
N ASP A 219 -18.76 -29.17 2.21
CA ASP A 219 -19.02 -27.72 2.12
C ASP A 219 -17.72 -26.92 2.24
N GLN A 220 -16.87 -27.24 3.22
CA GLN A 220 -15.57 -26.58 3.39
C GLN A 220 -14.69 -26.72 2.14
N PHE A 221 -14.60 -27.92 1.56
CA PHE A 221 -13.85 -28.17 0.34
C PHE A 221 -14.40 -27.34 -0.84
N ARG A 222 -15.73 -27.27 -0.98
CA ARG A 222 -16.37 -26.44 -2.01
C ARG A 222 -16.05 -24.96 -1.84
N GLN A 223 -16.11 -24.42 -0.62
CA GLN A 223 -15.79 -23.01 -0.36
C GLN A 223 -14.33 -22.68 -0.64
N ILE A 224 -13.42 -23.60 -0.32
CA ILE A 224 -11.99 -23.47 -0.64
C ILE A 224 -11.79 -23.39 -2.15
N ASN A 225 -12.40 -24.29 -2.92
CA ASN A 225 -12.29 -24.28 -4.39
C ASN A 225 -12.84 -22.98 -4.98
N LEU A 226 -14.03 -22.53 -4.54
CA LEU A 226 -14.59 -21.23 -4.99
C LEU A 226 -13.65 -20.05 -4.70
N SER A 227 -12.95 -20.09 -3.57
CA SER A 227 -12.02 -19.02 -3.18
C SER A 227 -10.74 -19.04 -4.03
N PHE A 228 -10.22 -20.23 -4.37
CA PHE A 228 -9.09 -20.35 -5.29
C PHE A 228 -9.46 -20.03 -6.74
N ASP A 229 -10.65 -20.44 -7.19
CA ASP A 229 -11.19 -20.06 -8.51
C ASP A 229 -11.30 -18.53 -8.64
N TYR A 230 -11.76 -17.85 -7.58
CA TYR A 230 -11.76 -16.38 -7.53
C TYR A 230 -10.34 -15.80 -7.67
N ILE A 231 -9.35 -16.36 -6.98
CA ILE A 231 -7.95 -15.91 -7.08
C ILE A 231 -7.43 -16.08 -8.51
N ASP A 232 -7.65 -17.23 -9.14
CA ASP A 232 -7.21 -17.51 -10.51
C ASP A 232 -7.85 -16.55 -11.53
N GLN A 233 -9.15 -16.27 -11.37
CA GLN A 233 -9.90 -15.35 -12.22
C GLN A 233 -9.60 -13.87 -11.93
N SER A 234 -9.05 -13.55 -10.76
CA SER A 234 -8.76 -12.17 -10.36
C SER A 234 -7.65 -11.52 -11.20
N GLY A 235 -6.82 -12.34 -11.86
CA GLY A 235 -5.59 -11.89 -12.52
C GLY A 235 -4.38 -11.87 -11.58
N PHE A 236 -4.55 -12.31 -10.33
CA PHE A 236 -3.44 -12.56 -9.43
C PHE A 236 -2.45 -13.55 -10.06
N THR A 237 -1.18 -13.31 -9.80
CA THR A 237 -0.11 -14.24 -10.11
C THR A 237 0.99 -14.05 -9.09
N GLN A 238 1.56 -15.15 -8.64
CA GLN A 238 2.76 -15.07 -7.82
C GLN A 238 3.93 -14.68 -8.72
N MET A 239 4.65 -13.62 -8.36
CA MET A 239 5.89 -13.25 -9.03
C MET A 239 7.01 -14.18 -8.51
N PRO A 240 7.72 -14.90 -9.39
CA PRO A 240 8.87 -15.69 -8.98
C PRO A 240 9.95 -14.83 -8.33
N LEU A 241 10.69 -15.40 -7.36
CA LEU A 241 11.69 -14.67 -6.59
C LEU A 241 12.79 -14.07 -7.48
N ASP A 242 13.32 -14.85 -8.44
CA ASP A 242 14.37 -14.39 -9.35
C ASP A 242 13.91 -13.22 -10.23
N GLN A 243 12.61 -13.17 -10.53
CA GLN A 243 11.99 -12.12 -11.35
C GLN A 243 11.80 -10.86 -10.53
N TYR A 244 11.37 -11.02 -9.28
CA TYR A 244 11.34 -9.92 -8.32
C TYR A 244 12.73 -9.33 -8.09
N GLU A 245 13.76 -10.17 -7.92
CA GLU A 245 15.14 -9.71 -7.73
C GLU A 245 15.69 -8.97 -8.94
N LYS A 246 15.41 -9.44 -10.17
CA LYS A 246 15.74 -8.73 -11.40
C LYS A 246 15.06 -7.36 -11.45
N TRP A 247 13.77 -7.31 -11.13
CA TRP A 247 13.01 -6.06 -11.08
C TRP A 247 13.57 -5.11 -10.00
N LEU A 248 13.80 -5.59 -8.78
CA LEU A 248 14.39 -4.83 -7.67
C LEU A 248 15.81 -4.34 -8.01
N GLY A 249 16.61 -5.14 -8.70
CA GLY A 249 17.92 -4.74 -9.21
C GLY A 249 17.82 -3.63 -10.27
N SER A 250 16.80 -3.71 -11.14
CA SER A 250 16.56 -2.69 -12.17
C SER A 250 16.23 -1.32 -11.57
N LEU A 251 15.65 -1.25 -10.36
CA LEU A 251 15.40 0.02 -9.65
C LEU A 251 16.67 0.83 -9.37
N ARG A 252 17.86 0.21 -9.44
CA ARG A 252 19.15 0.89 -9.27
C ARG A 252 19.82 1.30 -10.58
N SER A 253 19.16 1.08 -11.73
CA SER A 253 19.75 1.40 -13.03
C SER A 253 19.91 2.90 -13.25
N THR A 254 20.93 3.28 -14.03
CA THR A 254 21.19 4.67 -14.40
C THR A 254 20.03 5.31 -15.17
N GLU A 255 19.31 4.51 -15.97
CA GLU A 255 18.14 4.96 -16.73
C GLU A 255 16.99 5.40 -15.80
N ASN A 256 16.71 4.64 -14.75
CA ASN A 256 15.68 5.01 -13.78
C ASN A 256 16.06 6.28 -13.01
N LYS A 257 17.37 6.47 -12.75
CA LYS A 257 17.88 7.70 -12.17
C LYS A 257 17.66 8.91 -13.07
N GLN A 258 17.96 8.79 -14.37
CA GLN A 258 17.72 9.85 -15.34
C GLN A 258 16.24 10.25 -15.41
N LYS A 259 15.33 9.27 -15.51
CA LYS A 259 13.87 9.55 -15.53
C LYS A 259 13.39 10.22 -14.25
N SER A 260 13.92 9.82 -13.10
CA SER A 260 13.60 10.45 -11.82
C SER A 260 14.08 11.91 -11.78
N ASP A 261 15.29 12.18 -12.25
CA ASP A 261 15.86 13.53 -12.31
C ASP A 261 15.04 14.44 -13.25
N GLU A 262 14.59 13.92 -14.40
CA GLU A 262 13.69 14.62 -15.33
C GLU A 262 12.35 14.98 -14.68
N ILE A 263 11.72 14.03 -13.97
CA ILE A 263 10.46 14.27 -13.26
C ILE A 263 10.66 15.30 -12.15
N ALA A 264 11.73 15.17 -11.37
CA ALA A 264 12.05 16.11 -10.29
C ALA A 264 12.28 17.53 -10.81
N GLU A 265 12.98 17.68 -11.94
CA GLU A 265 13.23 18.98 -12.55
C GLU A 265 11.94 19.60 -13.13
N ARG A 266 11.11 18.78 -13.79
CA ARG A 266 9.78 19.22 -14.25
C ARG A 266 8.91 19.73 -13.10
N ILE A 267 8.88 19.00 -11.98
CA ILE A 267 8.12 19.40 -10.78
C ILE A 267 8.67 20.71 -10.20
N LYS A 268 10.00 20.88 -10.12
CA LYS A 268 10.61 22.13 -9.64
C LYS A 268 10.23 23.33 -10.52
N ILE A 269 10.30 23.17 -11.84
CA ILE A 269 9.95 24.24 -12.79
C ILE A 269 8.48 24.64 -12.62
N ILE A 270 7.58 23.67 -12.58
CA ILE A 270 6.14 23.91 -12.39
C ILE A 270 5.88 24.63 -11.07
N ASN A 271 6.46 24.15 -9.96
CA ASN A 271 6.27 24.78 -8.65
C ASN A 271 6.85 26.21 -8.61
N ALA A 272 8.00 26.45 -9.24
CA ALA A 272 8.60 27.78 -9.32
C ALA A 272 7.74 28.75 -10.16
N GLN A 273 7.13 28.27 -11.24
CA GLN A 273 6.18 29.04 -12.05
C GLN A 273 4.92 29.38 -11.25
N LYS A 274 4.32 28.41 -10.56
CA LYS A 274 3.15 28.64 -9.71
C LYS A 274 3.43 29.63 -8.58
N GLN A 275 4.60 29.57 -7.95
CA GLN A 275 4.99 30.55 -6.93
C GLN A 275 5.17 31.97 -7.50
N LYS A 276 5.67 32.11 -8.74
CA LYS A 276 5.74 33.40 -9.43
C LYS A 276 4.36 33.93 -9.79
N GLU A 277 3.47 33.07 -10.30
CA GLU A 277 2.10 33.42 -10.63
C GLU A 277 1.27 33.80 -9.40
N ALA A 278 1.42 33.07 -8.28
CA ALA A 278 0.78 33.40 -7.02
C ALA A 278 1.25 34.76 -6.45
N LYS A 279 2.52 35.12 -6.64
CA LYS A 279 3.07 36.44 -6.28
C LYS A 279 2.58 37.57 -7.20
N ASN A 280 2.23 37.24 -8.45
CA ASN A 280 1.76 38.21 -9.45
C ASN A 280 0.23 38.34 -9.51
N LYS A 281 -0.54 37.49 -8.81
CA LYS A 281 -1.99 37.65 -8.69
C LYS A 281 -2.29 38.88 -7.81
N PRO A 282 -3.13 39.83 -8.26
CA PRO A 282 -3.54 40.96 -7.43
C PRO A 282 -4.21 40.45 -6.15
N LYS A 283 -3.88 41.06 -5.00
CA LYS A 283 -4.50 40.71 -3.71
C LYS A 283 -6.02 40.72 -3.86
N PRO A 284 -6.74 39.74 -3.30
CA PRO A 284 -8.20 39.75 -3.32
C PRO A 284 -8.67 41.09 -2.75
N ILE A 285 -9.55 41.78 -3.47
CA ILE A 285 -10.24 42.95 -2.94
C ILE A 285 -11.04 42.44 -1.74
N THR A 286 -10.62 42.81 -0.52
CA THR A 286 -11.41 42.60 0.69
C THR A 286 -12.71 43.38 0.53
N THR A 287 -13.77 42.71 0.08
CA THR A 287 -15.13 43.21 0.25
C THR A 287 -15.38 43.32 1.75
N LYS A 288 -15.86 44.49 2.20
CA LYS A 288 -16.28 44.70 3.60
C LYS A 288 -17.22 43.54 3.97
N LYS A 289 -16.89 42.78 5.02
CA LYS A 289 -17.79 41.79 5.61
C LYS A 289 -19.10 42.51 5.95
N GLU A 290 -20.15 42.26 5.18
CA GLU A 290 -21.51 42.54 5.65
C GLU A 290 -21.74 41.67 6.88
N SER A 291 -22.16 42.31 7.98
CA SER A 291 -22.53 41.62 9.21
C SER A 291 -23.65 40.61 8.93
N PRO A 292 -23.62 39.41 9.53
CA PRO A 292 -24.62 38.37 9.28
C PRO A 292 -26.04 38.89 9.57
N LYS A 293 -26.97 38.62 8.65
CA LYS A 293 -28.39 38.96 8.80
C LYS A 293 -28.95 38.22 10.02
N ILE A 294 -29.39 38.98 11.03
CA ILE A 294 -30.11 38.46 12.18
C ILE A 294 -31.59 38.32 11.76
N TYR A 295 -32.08 37.09 11.63
CA TYR A 295 -33.50 36.82 11.49
C TYR A 295 -34.12 36.79 12.89
N LYS A 296 -34.90 37.82 13.24
CA LYS A 296 -35.80 37.78 14.40
C LYS A 296 -37.13 37.17 13.95
N ILE A 297 -37.55 36.08 14.60
CA ILE A 297 -38.92 35.55 14.47
C ILE A 297 -39.87 36.60 15.06
N PRO A 298 -40.85 37.13 14.30
CA PRO A 298 -41.81 38.08 14.84
C PRO A 298 -42.60 37.46 15.99
N LYS A 299 -42.90 38.23 17.03
CA LYS A 299 -43.59 37.73 18.23
C LYS A 299 -44.99 37.21 17.94
N GLU A 300 -45.62 37.62 16.83
CA GLU A 300 -46.88 37.03 16.36
C GLU A 300 -46.76 35.57 15.87
N PHE A 301 -45.55 35.02 15.76
CA PHE A 301 -45.28 33.61 15.45
C PHE A 301 -44.63 32.84 16.63
N LEU A 302 -44.67 33.41 17.83
CA LEU A 302 -44.38 32.76 19.12
C LEU A 302 -45.66 32.70 19.96
#